data_AF-A0A0A9VWZ0-F1
#
_entry.id   AF-A0A0A9VWZ0-F1
#
_cell.length_a   1.000
_cell.length_b   1.000
_cell.length_c   1.000
_cell.angle_alpha   90.00
_cell.angle_beta   90.00
_cell.angle_gamma   90.00
#
_symmetry.space_group_name_H-M   'P 1'
#
loop_
_entity.id
_entity.type
_entity.pdbx_description
1 polymer ?
#
loop_
_entity_poly.entity_id
_entity_poly.type
_entity_poly.pdbx_seq_one_letter_code
_entity_poly.pdbx_strand_id
1 'polypeptide(L)'
;MTAGGYKYLWQDNHKYVTPTSLPAAQYVENLMDWAEMQINDETLFPIQPGMTFQRDFRKRVSIIFRRFFRVYAHIYHHHIQHIQNLGAEAHLNSCFKHFIYFVLEFQLMEIKE
;
A
#
# COMPACT_ATOMS: atom_id res chain seq x y z
N MET A 1 -7.76 6.15 -9.59
CA MET A 1 -7.92 5.57 -8.24
C MET A 1 -8.29 6.69 -7.28
N THR A 2 -9.35 6.52 -6.48
CA THR A 2 -9.88 7.57 -5.59
C THR A 2 -10.27 7.01 -4.22
N ALA A 3 -10.37 7.86 -3.21
CA ALA A 3 -10.99 7.56 -1.93
C ALA A 3 -11.72 8.82 -1.46
N GLY A 4 -13.04 8.84 -1.60
CA GLY A 4 -13.83 10.05 -1.37
C GLY A 4 -13.37 11.20 -2.28
N GLY A 5 -12.98 12.33 -1.69
CA GLY A 5 -12.47 13.49 -2.42
C GLY A 5 -11.00 13.38 -2.88
N TYR A 6 -10.27 12.35 -2.44
CA TYR A 6 -8.85 12.20 -2.75
C TYR A 6 -8.65 11.41 -4.05
N LYS A 7 -7.72 11.89 -4.90
CA LYS A 7 -7.30 11.21 -6.13
C LYS A 7 -5.86 10.77 -6.02
N TYR A 8 -5.62 9.46 -6.20
CA TYR A 8 -4.28 8.89 -6.21
C TYR A 8 -3.79 8.70 -7.65
N LEU A 9 -2.63 9.28 -7.93
CA LEU A 9 -1.92 9.14 -9.19
C LEU A 9 -0.83 8.07 -9.06
N TRP A 10 -0.61 7.33 -10.13
CA TRP A 10 0.40 6.28 -10.20
C TRP A 10 1.68 6.82 -10.84
N GLN A 11 2.82 6.41 -10.30
CA GLN A 11 4.12 6.66 -10.89
C GLN A 11 5.03 5.47 -10.56
N ASP A 12 5.55 4.84 -11.61
CA ASP A 12 6.69 3.95 -11.55
C ASP A 12 7.71 4.55 -12.50
N ASN A 13 8.98 4.66 -12.11
CA ASN A 13 10.00 5.32 -12.93
C ASN A 13 10.40 4.48 -14.17
N HIS A 14 9.43 3.78 -14.77
CA HIS A 14 9.57 2.85 -15.87
C HIS A 14 8.49 3.15 -16.93
N LYS A 15 7.28 2.62 -16.78
CA LYS A 15 6.17 2.78 -17.72
C LYS A 15 5.42 4.10 -17.50
N TYR A 16 5.28 4.54 -16.24
CA TYR A 16 4.55 5.75 -15.86
C TYR A 16 5.49 6.76 -15.20
N VAL A 17 6.36 7.38 -16.00
CA VAL A 17 7.43 8.29 -15.53
C VAL A 17 6.89 9.53 -14.83
N THR A 18 5.68 10.00 -15.18
CA THR A 18 5.00 11.12 -14.53
C THR A 18 3.75 10.64 -13.79
N PRO A 19 3.31 11.37 -12.73
CA PRO A 19 2.08 11.04 -12.00
C PRO A 19 0.88 10.94 -12.94
N THR A 20 0.40 9.72 -13.15
CA THR A 20 -0.62 9.39 -14.14
C THR A 20 -1.91 8.93 -13.47
N SER A 21 -3.05 9.43 -13.96
CA SER A 21 -4.36 8.99 -13.50
C SER A 21 -4.72 7.65 -14.13
N LEU A 22 -4.85 6.60 -13.32
CA LEU A 22 -5.26 5.27 -13.78
C LEU A 22 -6.63 4.86 -13.24
N PRO A 23 -7.39 4.00 -13.96
CA PRO A 23 -8.54 3.29 -13.42
C PRO A 23 -8.16 2.55 -12.13
N ALA A 24 -9.13 2.37 -11.21
CA ALA A 24 -8.86 1.77 -9.91
C ALA A 24 -8.27 0.35 -10.01
N ALA A 25 -8.84 -0.51 -10.87
CA ALA A 25 -8.35 -1.87 -11.09
C ALA A 25 -6.87 -1.89 -11.53
N GLN A 26 -6.53 -1.12 -12.58
CA GLN A 26 -5.16 -1.04 -13.09
C GLN A 26 -4.18 -0.42 -12.07
N TYR A 27 -4.64 0.54 -11.27
CA TYR A 27 -3.83 1.10 -10.20
C TYR A 27 -3.48 0.04 -9.15
N VAL A 28 -4.48 -0.74 -8.73
CA VAL A 28 -4.30 -1.79 -7.71
C VAL A 28 -3.42 -2.91 -8.26
N GLU A 29 -3.62 -3.33 -9.51
CA GLU A 29 -2.77 -4.32 -10.19
C GLU A 29 -1.30 -3.88 -10.21
N ASN A 30 -1.01 -2.70 -10.78
CA ASN A 30 0.35 -2.15 -10.79
C ASN A 30 0.95 -2.01 -9.38
N LEU A 31 0.12 -1.70 -8.37
CA LEU A 31 0.55 -1.58 -6.99
C LEU A 31 0.97 -2.92 -6.40
N MET A 32 0.19 -3.97 -6.64
CA MET A 32 0.50 -5.31 -6.14
C MET A 32 1.77 -5.84 -6.79
N ASP A 33 1.90 -5.74 -8.12
CA ASP A 33 3.12 -6.12 -8.85
C ASP A 33 4.34 -5.37 -8.34
N TRP A 34 4.22 -4.05 -8.19
CA TRP A 34 5.31 -3.22 -7.66
C TRP A 34 5.69 -3.62 -6.24
N ALA A 35 4.71 -3.88 -5.36
CA ALA A 35 4.98 -4.25 -3.98
C ALA A 35 5.66 -5.62 -3.89
N GLU A 36 5.23 -6.59 -4.69
CA GLU A 36 5.88 -7.90 -4.81
C GLU A 36 7.34 -7.74 -5.25
N MET A 37 7.62 -6.91 -6.27
CA MET A 37 8.99 -6.63 -6.68
C MET A 37 9.84 -6.01 -5.56
N GLN A 38 9.27 -5.14 -4.72
CA GLN A 38 10.01 -4.57 -3.58
C GLN A 38 10.28 -5.60 -2.49
N ILE A 39 9.31 -6.46 -2.19
CA ILE A 39 9.44 -7.49 -1.13
C ILE A 39 10.46 -8.55 -1.52
N ASN A 40 10.52 -8.89 -2.81
CA ASN A 40 11.47 -9.85 -3.36
C ASN A 40 12.86 -9.24 -3.69
N ASP A 41 13.07 -7.95 -3.47
CA ASP A 41 14.38 -7.32 -3.63
C ASP A 41 15.28 -7.67 -2.43
N GLU A 42 16.20 -8.61 -2.62
CA GLU A 42 17.16 -9.04 -1.58
C GLU A 42 18.08 -7.91 -1.09
N THR A 43 18.21 -6.82 -1.86
CA THR A 43 18.96 -5.65 -1.41
C THR A 43 18.15 -4.82 -0.42
N LEU A 44 16.81 -4.91 -0.46
CA LEU A 44 15.90 -4.29 0.49
C LEU A 44 15.58 -5.23 1.66
N PHE A 45 15.25 -6.48 1.37
CA PHE A 45 14.94 -7.55 2.33
C PHE A 45 16.01 -8.65 2.25
N PRO A 46 17.18 -8.46 2.88
CA PRO A 46 18.26 -9.44 2.84
C PRO A 46 17.85 -10.76 3.47
N ILE A 47 18.11 -11.85 2.74
CA ILE A 47 17.77 -13.23 3.16
C ILE A 47 18.98 -14.03 3.66
N GLN A 48 20.21 -13.57 3.38
CA GLN A 48 21.42 -14.28 3.77
C GLN A 48 21.93 -13.83 5.15
N PRO A 49 22.36 -14.76 6.03
CA PRO A 49 22.97 -14.40 7.30
C PRO A 49 24.19 -13.48 7.11
N GLY A 50 24.28 -12.44 7.93
CA GLY A 50 25.40 -11.48 7.90
C GLY A 50 25.20 -10.29 6.95
N MET A 51 24.15 -10.28 6.13
CA MET A 51 23.75 -9.09 5.38
C MET A 51 23.04 -8.06 6.28
N THR A 52 23.23 -6.78 5.98
CA THR A 52 22.58 -5.66 6.70
C THR A 52 21.54 -4.98 5.82
N PHE A 53 20.46 -4.50 6.42
CA PHE A 53 19.49 -3.63 5.73
C PHE A 53 20.15 -2.34 5.21
N GLN A 54 19.69 -1.87 4.06
CA GLN A 54 20.11 -0.57 3.51
C GLN A 54 19.69 0.59 4.41
N ARG A 55 20.44 1.71 4.34
CA ARG A 55 20.17 2.92 5.15
C ARG A 55 18.79 3.52 4.90
N ASP A 56 18.22 3.30 3.72
CA ASP A 56 16.91 3.79 3.31
C ASP A 56 15.78 2.75 3.46
N PHE A 57 16.06 1.59 4.08
CA PHE A 57 15.08 0.51 4.31
C PHE A 57 13.76 1.05 4.89
N ARG A 58 13.84 1.78 6.01
CA ARG A 58 12.65 2.33 6.68
C ARG A 58 11.85 3.25 5.75
N LYS A 59 12.54 4.08 4.96
CA LYS A 59 11.89 5.00 4.00
C LYS A 59 11.15 4.22 2.91
N ARG A 60 11.75 3.13 2.40
CA ARG A 60 11.12 2.26 1.38
C ARG A 60 9.93 1.50 1.94
N VAL A 61 10.06 0.93 3.14
CA VAL A 61 8.96 0.28 3.86
C VAL A 61 7.79 1.27 4.06
N SER A 62 8.06 2.50 4.51
CA SER A 62 7.04 3.55 4.62
C SER A 62 6.30 3.84 3.30
N ILE A 63 6.99 3.77 2.15
CA ILE A 63 6.35 3.94 0.83
C ILE A 63 5.42 2.76 0.52
N ILE A 64 5.82 1.54 0.83
CA ILE A 64 4.99 0.33 0.65
C ILE A 64 3.70 0.46 1.47
N PHE A 65 3.82 0.77 2.76
CA PHE A 65 2.66 0.95 3.64
C PHE A 65 1.72 2.07 3.15
N ARG A 66 2.26 3.23 2.75
CA ARG A 66 1.47 4.32 2.18
C ARG A 66 0.73 3.93 0.91
N ARG A 67 1.33 3.11 0.06
CA ARG A 67 0.64 2.58 -1.13
C ARG A 67 -0.48 1.63 -0.73
N PHE A 68 -0.24 0.66 0.15
CA PHE A 68 -1.29 -0.24 0.63
C PHE A 68 -2.45 0.46 1.33
N PHE A 69 -2.19 1.53 2.10
CA PHE A 69 -3.24 2.33 2.71
C PHE A 69 -4.25 2.86 1.69
N ARG A 70 -3.79 3.30 0.51
CA ARG A 70 -4.67 3.81 -0.58
C ARG A 70 -5.65 2.75 -1.07
N VAL A 71 -5.26 1.47 -1.03
CA VAL A 71 -6.13 0.35 -1.39
C VAL A 71 -7.22 0.17 -0.34
N TYR A 72 -6.88 0.17 0.94
CA TYR A 72 -7.87 0.17 2.03
C TYR A 72 -8.83 1.36 1.92
N ALA A 73 -8.30 2.58 1.78
CA ALA A 73 -9.11 3.78 1.66
C ALA A 73 -10.10 3.69 0.48
N HIS A 74 -9.65 3.19 -0.67
CA HIS A 74 -10.54 2.98 -1.83
C HIS A 74 -11.63 1.95 -1.56
N ILE A 75 -11.28 0.82 -0.93
CA ILE A 75 -12.25 -0.23 -0.58
C ILE A 75 -13.31 0.33 0.36
N TYR A 76 -12.92 1.01 1.45
CA TYR A 76 -13.88 1.58 2.39
C TYR A 76 -14.78 2.65 1.76
N HIS A 77 -14.24 3.50 0.87
CA HIS A 77 -15.04 4.57 0.27
C HIS A 77 -15.98 4.10 -0.84
N HIS A 78 -15.58 3.11 -1.65
CA HIS A 78 -16.30 2.78 -2.88
C HIS A 78 -16.91 1.37 -2.87
N HIS A 79 -16.39 0.45 -2.05
CA HIS A 79 -16.73 -0.98 -2.14
C HIS A 79 -17.20 -1.58 -0.82
N ILE A 80 -17.31 -0.81 0.26
CA ILE A 80 -17.67 -1.35 1.59
C ILE A 80 -19.03 -2.08 1.57
N GLN A 81 -20.02 -1.56 0.85
CA GLN A 81 -21.33 -2.21 0.71
C GLN A 81 -21.22 -3.58 0.04
N HIS A 82 -20.34 -3.73 -0.95
CA HIS A 82 -20.11 -5.02 -1.60
C HIS A 82 -19.44 -6.01 -0.63
N ILE A 83 -18.44 -5.55 0.12
CA ILE A 83 -17.78 -6.37 1.16
C ILE A 83 -18.77 -6.81 2.25
N GLN A 84 -19.69 -5.94 2.65
CA GLN A 84 -20.75 -6.23 3.61
C GLN A 84 -21.73 -7.28 3.07
N ASN A 85 -22.14 -7.16 1.80
CA ASN A 85 -23.01 -8.14 1.15
C ASN A 85 -22.37 -9.53 1.06
N LEU A 86 -21.04 -9.61 1.02
CA LEU A 86 -20.27 -10.85 1.09
C LEU A 86 -20.06 -11.38 2.52
N GLY A 87 -20.51 -10.67 3.56
CA GLY A 87 -20.26 -11.02 4.96
C GLY A 87 -18.79 -10.89 5.40
N ALA A 88 -17.97 -10.18 4.63
CA ALA A 88 -16.52 -10.13 4.82
C ALA A 88 -16.03 -8.87 5.58
N GLU A 89 -16.94 -8.00 6.02
CA GLU A 89 -16.59 -6.74 6.70
C GLU A 89 -15.71 -6.95 7.93
N ALA A 90 -16.02 -7.93 8.79
CA ALA A 90 -15.26 -8.19 10.00
C ALA A 90 -13.79 -8.57 9.70
N HIS A 91 -13.54 -9.26 8.58
CA HIS A 91 -12.20 -9.61 8.13
C HIS A 91 -11.44 -8.36 7.66
N LEU A 92 -12.08 -7.53 6.84
CA LEU A 92 -11.52 -6.26 6.38
C LEU A 92 -11.16 -5.35 7.56
N ASN A 93 -12.08 -5.19 8.52
CA ASN A 93 -11.89 -4.36 9.71
C ASN A 93 -10.74 -4.87 10.58
N SER A 94 -10.64 -6.19 10.77
CA SER A 94 -9.56 -6.80 11.56
C SER A 94 -8.19 -6.58 10.91
N CYS A 95 -8.08 -6.83 9.61
CA CYS A 95 -6.84 -6.59 8.85
C CYS A 95 -6.45 -5.11 8.86
N PHE A 96 -7.40 -4.22 8.63
CA PHE A 96 -7.15 -2.78 8.62
C PHE A 96 -6.77 -2.25 10.01
N LYS A 97 -7.42 -2.73 11.07
CA LYS A 97 -7.07 -2.35 12.46
C LYS A 97 -5.63 -2.74 12.79
N HIS A 98 -5.23 -3.96 12.45
CA HIS A 98 -3.86 -4.41 12.65
C HIS A 98 -2.87 -3.57 11.83
N PHE A 99 -3.19 -3.31 10.56
CA PHE A 99 -2.38 -2.45 9.69
C PHE A 99 -2.15 -1.06 10.29
N ILE A 100 -3.21 -0.41 10.79
CA ILE A 100 -3.10 0.92 11.41
C ILE A 100 -2.29 0.89 12.70
N TYR A 101 -2.50 -0.09 13.59
CA TYR A 101 -1.71 -0.21 14.81
C TYR A 101 -0.22 -0.40 14.51
N PHE A 102 0.11 -1.21 13.50
CA PHE A 102 1.50 -1.38 13.07
C PHE A 102 2.09 -0.08 12.52
N VAL A 103 1.35 0.63 11.67
CA VAL A 103 1.78 1.92 11.12
C VAL A 103 2.03 2.95 12.22
N LEU A 104 1.16 3.02 13.22
CA LEU A 104 1.26 3.97 14.32
C LEU A 104 2.44 3.65 15.23
N GLU A 105 2.56 2.39 15.65
CA GLU A 105 3.65 1.92 16.53
C GLU A 105 5.02 2.21 15.92
N PHE A 106 5.19 1.90 14.63
CA PHE A 106 6.45 2.08 13.94
C PHE A 106 6.57 3.40 13.18
N GLN A 107 5.62 4.34 13.36
CA GLN A 107 5.62 5.66 12.71
C GLN A 107 5.90 5.59 11.21
N LEU A 108 5.25 4.66 10.51
CA LEU A 108 5.52 4.39 9.09
C LEU A 108 4.84 5.39 8.16
N MET A 109 3.82 6.10 8.65
CA MET A 109 3.07 7.14 7.94
C MET A 109 2.69 8.26 8.90
N GLU A 110 2.55 9.48 8.38
CA GLU A 110 1.96 10.58 9.14
C GLU A 110 0.43 10.45 9.15
N ILE A 111 -0.20 10.78 10.28
CA ILE A 111 -1.66 10.68 10.48
C ILE A 111 -2.44 11.74 9.64
N LYS A 112 -1.75 12.52 8.79
CA LYS A 112 -2.37 13.55 7.93
C LYS A 112 -2.87 13.02 6.57
N GLU A 113 -2.61 11.76 6.23
CA GLU A 113 -3.05 11.14 4.97
C GLU A 113 -4.36 10.37 5.08
#